data_AF-A0A1M5H3G4-F1
#
_entry.id   AF-A0A1M5H3G4-F1
#
_cell.length_a   1.000
_cell.length_b   1.000
_cell.length_c   1.000
_cell.angle_alpha   90.00
_cell.angle_beta   90.00
_cell.angle_gamma   90.00
#
_symmetry.space_group_name_H-M   'P 1'
#
loop_
_entity.id
_entity.type
_entity.pdbx_description
1 polymer ?
#
loop_
_entity_poly.entity_id
_entity_poly.type
_entity_poly.pdbx_seq_one_letter_code
_entity_poly.pdbx_strand_id
1 'polypeptide(L)'
;MKPWLISRGAIALMALVGGAGLASADPLAGIWNGQFQQVGEAGTYRVTLDASGDGIKVDYADQSCGGTLEPVGEKGNSSFYIETITRGGIDPATGHGCIGGNVTLIKVGDTFVWGWVGEHKGKPLVASATLEKAK
;
A
#
# COMPACT_ATOMS: atom_id res chain seq x y z
N MET A 1 45.24 -62.48 -21.22
CA MET A 1 44.40 -61.49 -21.95
C MET A 1 43.72 -60.62 -20.89
N LYS A 2 43.84 -59.29 -21.04
CA LYS A 2 43.62 -58.26 -20.01
C LYS A 2 42.13 -57.92 -19.85
N PRO A 3 41.54 -57.88 -18.65
CA PRO A 3 40.22 -57.27 -18.45
C PRO A 3 40.36 -55.74 -18.32
N TRP A 4 39.54 -55.03 -19.08
CA TRP A 4 39.45 -53.57 -19.14
C TRP A 4 38.69 -53.05 -17.91
N LEU A 5 39.33 -52.16 -17.13
CA LEU A 5 38.68 -51.36 -16.10
C LEU A 5 37.97 -50.18 -16.76
N ILE A 6 36.64 -50.10 -16.66
CA ILE A 6 35.91 -48.86 -16.94
C ILE A 6 35.68 -48.14 -15.61
N SER A 7 36.34 -46.99 -15.51
CA SER A 7 36.34 -46.07 -14.39
C SER A 7 34.93 -45.58 -14.07
N ARG A 8 34.46 -45.78 -12.83
CA ARG A 8 33.22 -45.18 -12.32
C ARG A 8 33.53 -43.71 -11.98
N GLY A 9 33.19 -42.82 -12.90
CA GLY A 9 33.22 -41.37 -12.65
C GLY A 9 32.24 -41.01 -11.55
N ALA A 10 32.75 -40.49 -10.44
CA ALA A 10 31.94 -39.90 -9.38
C ALA A 10 31.44 -38.53 -9.85
N ILE A 11 30.14 -38.41 -10.11
CA ILE A 11 29.48 -37.13 -10.31
C ILE A 11 29.28 -36.52 -8.91
N ALA A 12 30.05 -35.49 -8.59
CA ALA A 12 29.84 -34.69 -7.40
C ALA A 12 28.56 -33.85 -7.59
N LEU A 13 27.51 -34.16 -6.83
CA LEU A 13 26.35 -33.28 -6.67
C LEU A 13 26.80 -32.02 -5.92
N MET A 14 26.90 -30.89 -6.61
CA MET A 14 26.93 -29.58 -5.97
C MET A 14 25.54 -29.30 -5.38
N ALA A 15 25.43 -29.35 -4.06
CA ALA A 15 24.26 -28.89 -3.34
C ALA A 15 24.13 -27.36 -3.49
N LEU A 16 23.12 -26.92 -4.23
CA LEU A 16 22.66 -25.54 -4.24
C LEU A 16 22.04 -25.24 -2.87
N VAL A 17 22.83 -24.66 -1.96
CA VAL A 17 22.31 -24.02 -0.75
C VAL A 17 21.66 -22.71 -1.18
N GLY A 18 20.40 -22.80 -1.61
CA GLY A 18 19.56 -21.63 -1.85
C GLY A 18 19.31 -20.94 -0.52
N GLY A 19 20.09 -19.90 -0.22
CA GLY A 19 19.82 -18.99 0.87
C GLY A 19 18.53 -18.24 0.58
N ALA A 20 17.41 -18.72 1.14
CA ALA A 20 16.21 -17.93 1.25
C ALA A 20 16.53 -16.76 2.20
N GLY A 21 16.92 -15.62 1.64
CA GLY A 21 17.01 -14.38 2.39
C GLY A 21 15.66 -14.13 3.05
N LEU A 22 15.65 -13.95 4.37
CA LEU A 22 14.47 -13.52 5.10
C LEU A 22 14.04 -12.18 4.51
N ALA A 23 12.97 -12.17 3.72
CA ALA A 23 12.36 -10.93 3.29
C ALA A 23 11.95 -10.16 4.56
N SER A 24 12.46 -8.95 4.72
CA SER A 24 12.00 -8.07 5.79
C SER A 24 10.48 -7.94 5.67
N ALA A 25 9.76 -8.10 6.78
CA ALA A 25 8.33 -7.89 6.79
C ALA A 25 8.02 -6.47 6.31
N ASP A 26 7.08 -6.34 5.38
CA ASP A 26 6.60 -5.04 4.92
C ASP A 26 6.02 -4.28 6.12
N PRO A 27 6.57 -3.10 6.48
CA PRO A 27 6.09 -2.32 7.61
C PRO A 27 4.63 -1.87 7.47
N LEU A 28 4.07 -1.86 6.26
CA LEU A 28 2.67 -1.55 5.99
C LEU A 28 1.75 -2.76 6.14
N ALA A 29 2.26 -4.00 6.19
CA ALA A 29 1.41 -5.19 6.23
C ALA A 29 0.41 -5.17 7.41
N GLY A 30 -0.87 -5.35 7.07
CA GLY A 30 -1.99 -5.36 8.01
C GLY A 30 -3.03 -4.28 7.72
N ILE A 31 -3.92 -4.05 8.70
CA ILE A 31 -4.99 -3.05 8.62
C ILE A 31 -4.62 -1.85 9.48
N TRP A 32 -4.84 -0.65 8.95
CA TRP A 32 -4.51 0.63 9.58
C TRP A 32 -5.74 1.53 9.58
N ASN A 33 -6.04 2.17 10.71
CA ASN A 33 -7.20 3.02 10.87
C ASN A 33 -6.79 4.41 11.35
N GLY A 34 -7.53 5.43 10.90
CA GLY A 34 -7.37 6.78 11.40
C GLY A 34 -8.60 7.65 11.11
N GLN A 35 -8.48 8.91 11.49
CA GLN A 35 -9.46 9.95 11.21
C GLN A 35 -8.71 11.07 10.47
N PHE A 36 -9.13 11.36 9.24
CA PHE A 36 -8.52 12.44 8.46
C PHE A 36 -9.29 13.75 8.61
N GLN A 37 -8.54 14.84 8.58
CA GLN A 37 -9.06 16.19 8.42
C GLN A 37 -8.69 16.69 7.03
N GLN A 38 -9.69 17.18 6.28
CA GLN A 38 -9.45 17.93 5.05
C GLN A 38 -9.28 19.41 5.36
N VAL A 39 -8.30 20.05 4.73
CA VAL A 39 -8.08 21.49 4.83
C VAL A 39 -9.30 22.25 4.34
N GLY A 40 -9.82 23.16 5.16
CA GLY A 40 -11.01 23.97 4.84
C GLY A 40 -12.34 23.32 5.21
N GLU A 41 -12.34 22.06 5.65
CA GLU A 41 -13.53 21.39 6.19
C GLU A 41 -13.52 21.38 7.72
N ALA A 42 -14.70 21.35 8.35
CA ALA A 42 -14.81 21.36 9.82
C ALA A 42 -14.82 19.95 10.46
N GLY A 43 -15.10 18.91 9.67
CA GLY A 43 -15.28 17.55 10.16
C GLY A 43 -14.07 16.65 9.94
N THR A 44 -13.97 15.61 10.76
CA THR A 44 -13.05 14.48 10.57
C THR A 44 -13.79 13.26 10.04
N TYR A 45 -13.12 12.46 9.21
CA TYR A 45 -13.72 11.30 8.57
C TYR A 45 -12.79 10.09 8.69
N ARG A 46 -13.37 8.89 8.82
CA ARG A 46 -12.58 7.66 8.92
C ARG A 46 -11.88 7.35 7.62
N VAL A 47 -10.64 6.90 7.77
CA VAL A 47 -9.86 6.24 6.73
C VAL A 47 -9.35 4.91 7.27
N THR A 48 -9.53 3.86 6.48
CA THR A 48 -8.97 2.54 6.74
C THR A 48 -8.12 2.12 5.55
N LEU A 49 -6.88 1.71 5.80
CA LEU A 49 -6.04 1.02 4.82
C LEU A 49 -5.97 -0.46 5.15
N ASP A 50 -6.30 -1.31 4.19
CA ASP A 50 -6.12 -2.76 4.28
C ASP A 50 -5.02 -3.19 3.32
N ALA A 51 -3.86 -3.50 3.90
CA ALA A 51 -2.67 -4.04 3.24
C ALA A 51 -2.39 -5.47 3.73
N SER A 52 -3.43 -6.24 4.06
CA SER A 52 -3.30 -7.63 4.52
C SER A 52 -3.31 -8.67 3.40
N GLY A 53 -3.66 -8.27 2.18
CA GLY A 53 -3.76 -9.16 1.01
C GLY A 53 -2.98 -8.65 -0.21
N ASP A 54 -3.42 -9.07 -1.39
CA ASP A 54 -2.81 -8.66 -2.65
C ASP A 54 -3.20 -7.20 -2.97
N GLY A 55 -2.26 -6.29 -2.72
CA GLY A 55 -2.44 -4.85 -2.90
C GLY A 55 -3.06 -4.15 -1.70
N ILE A 56 -3.22 -2.84 -1.81
CA ILE A 56 -3.68 -1.98 -0.72
C ILE A 56 -5.06 -1.43 -1.07
N LYS A 57 -6.04 -1.67 -0.21
CA LYS A 57 -7.37 -1.08 -0.30
C LYS A 57 -7.49 0.09 0.66
N VAL A 58 -8.26 1.09 0.26
CA VAL A 58 -8.61 2.23 1.11
C VAL A 58 -10.12 2.34 1.22
N ASP A 59 -10.62 2.59 2.43
CA ASP A 59 -12.03 2.77 2.73
C ASP A 59 -12.27 4.09 3.47
N TYR A 60 -13.28 4.83 3.00
CA TYR A 60 -13.77 6.07 3.60
C TYR A 60 -15.25 5.90 3.95
N ALA A 61 -15.55 5.00 4.88
CA ALA A 61 -16.93 4.58 5.13
C ALA A 61 -17.88 5.72 5.54
N ASP A 62 -17.40 6.79 6.19
CA ASP A 62 -18.27 7.95 6.54
C ASP A 62 -18.73 8.73 5.30
N GLN A 63 -18.07 8.52 4.16
CA GLN A 63 -18.39 9.11 2.87
C GLN A 63 -18.96 8.07 1.89
N SER A 64 -19.15 6.83 2.33
CA SER A 64 -19.54 5.70 1.48
C SER A 64 -18.60 5.47 0.28
N CYS A 65 -17.32 5.81 0.42
CA CYS A 65 -16.32 5.68 -0.64
C CYS A 65 -15.26 4.62 -0.34
N GLY A 66 -14.60 4.16 -1.40
CA GLY A 66 -13.48 3.24 -1.31
C GLY A 66 -12.70 3.13 -2.61
N GLY A 67 -11.47 2.65 -2.50
CA GLY A 67 -10.51 2.61 -3.61
C GLY A 67 -9.38 1.63 -3.38
N THR A 68 -8.40 1.70 -4.27
CA THR A 68 -7.14 0.95 -4.20
C THR A 68 -5.97 1.89 -4.33
N LEU A 69 -4.85 1.56 -3.69
CA LEU A 69 -3.60 2.30 -3.80
C LEU A 69 -2.58 1.50 -4.62
N GLU A 70 -2.11 2.09 -5.71
CA GLU A 70 -1.03 1.55 -6.54
C GLU A 70 0.31 2.18 -6.12
N PRO A 71 1.32 1.38 -5.73
CA PRO A 71 2.61 1.93 -5.31
C PRO A 71 3.37 2.54 -6.50
N VAL A 72 3.91 3.75 -6.31
CA VAL A 72 4.72 4.42 -7.33
C VAL A 72 6.18 4.64 -6.92
N GLY A 73 6.51 4.45 -5.64
CA GLY A 73 7.88 4.47 -5.16
C GLY A 73 8.00 4.69 -3.66
N GLU A 74 9.25 4.71 -3.18
CA GLU A 74 9.60 4.89 -1.78
C GLU A 74 10.87 5.73 -1.65
N LYS A 75 10.98 6.48 -0.56
CA LYS A 75 12.19 7.22 -0.17
C LYS A 75 12.28 7.38 1.33
N GLY A 76 13.31 6.81 1.94
CA GLY A 76 13.49 6.86 3.39
C GLY A 76 12.35 6.13 4.10
N ASN A 77 11.64 6.80 4.99
CA ASN A 77 10.47 6.28 5.69
C ASN A 77 9.14 6.62 4.99
N SER A 78 9.20 7.15 3.76
CA SER A 78 8.02 7.55 3.00
C SER A 78 7.75 6.59 1.84
N SER A 79 6.50 6.20 1.66
CA SER A 79 6.00 5.48 0.49
C SER A 79 4.89 6.29 -0.20
N PHE A 80 4.83 6.17 -1.52
CA PHE A 80 3.99 7.00 -2.39
C PHE A 80 3.09 6.12 -3.23
N TYR A 81 1.83 6.54 -3.38
CA TYR A 81 0.80 5.78 -4.08
C TYR A 81 -0.11 6.68 -4.92
N ILE A 82 -0.64 6.12 -6.00
CA ILE A 82 -1.78 6.68 -6.73
C ILE A 82 -3.04 5.96 -6.25
N GLU A 83 -4.07 6.73 -5.90
CA GLU A 83 -5.37 6.20 -5.54
C GLU A 83 -6.31 6.13 -6.74
N THR A 84 -6.98 4.99 -6.88
CA THR A 84 -8.12 4.82 -7.78
C THR A 84 -9.38 4.57 -6.97
N ILE A 85 -10.40 5.43 -7.12
CA ILE A 85 -11.71 5.22 -6.50
C ILE A 85 -12.46 4.11 -7.25
N THR A 86 -12.85 3.07 -6.53
CA THR A 86 -13.57 1.90 -7.06
C THR A 86 -15.02 1.85 -6.58
N ARG A 87 -15.38 2.64 -5.55
CA ARG A 87 -16.73 2.79 -5.03
C ARG A 87 -16.99 4.23 -4.59
N GLY A 88 -18.19 4.73 -4.90
CA GLY A 88 -18.62 6.08 -4.49
C GLY A 88 -17.99 7.19 -5.33
N GLY A 89 -17.50 6.88 -6.53
CA GLY A 89 -16.95 7.88 -7.46
C GLY A 89 -17.99 8.92 -7.90
N ILE A 90 -17.53 9.98 -8.57
CA ILE A 90 -18.39 11.06 -9.06
C ILE A 90 -19.56 10.52 -9.88
N ASP A 91 -20.77 10.81 -9.44
CA ASP A 91 -21.98 10.67 -10.25
C ASP A 91 -22.02 11.79 -11.30
N PRO A 92 -22.05 11.47 -12.61
CA PRO A 92 -22.06 12.47 -13.67
C PRO A 92 -23.32 13.35 -13.69
N ALA A 93 -24.44 12.89 -13.13
CA ALA A 93 -25.68 13.67 -13.10
C ALA A 93 -25.63 14.78 -12.05
N THR A 94 -25.02 14.52 -10.90
CA THR A 94 -24.93 15.47 -9.77
C THR A 94 -23.58 16.18 -9.70
N GLY A 95 -22.54 15.59 -10.29
CA GLY A 95 -21.16 16.02 -10.12
C GLY A 95 -20.60 15.78 -8.71
N HIS A 96 -21.29 14.98 -7.90
CA HIS A 96 -20.94 14.69 -6.50
C HIS A 96 -20.40 13.26 -6.38
N GLY A 97 -19.40 13.08 -5.53
CA GLY A 97 -18.80 11.78 -5.23
C GLY A 97 -17.33 11.94 -4.87
N CYS A 98 -16.66 10.80 -4.70
CA CYS A 98 -15.26 10.76 -4.35
C CYS A 98 -14.35 10.84 -5.57
N ILE A 99 -13.20 11.45 -5.36
CA ILE A 99 -12.14 11.60 -6.35
C ILE A 99 -10.91 10.84 -5.88
N GLY A 100 -10.15 10.32 -6.85
CA GLY A 100 -8.82 9.78 -6.55
C GLY A 100 -7.82 10.90 -6.32
N GLY A 101 -6.69 10.54 -5.72
CA GLY A 101 -5.59 11.45 -5.47
C GLY A 101 -4.26 10.71 -5.38
N ASN A 102 -3.26 11.42 -4.85
CA ASN A 102 -1.98 10.85 -4.51
C ASN A 102 -1.91 10.69 -2.99
N VAL A 103 -1.46 9.53 -2.54
CA VAL A 103 -1.28 9.22 -1.13
C VAL A 103 0.20 9.15 -0.81
N THR A 104 0.59 9.78 0.29
CA THR A 104 1.90 9.60 0.93
C THR A 104 1.69 8.96 2.29
N LEU A 105 2.44 7.91 2.58
CA LEU A 105 2.53 7.29 3.89
C LEU A 105 3.93 7.53 4.45
N ILE A 106 4.03 8.11 5.64
CA ILE A 106 5.30 8.33 6.33
C ILE A 106 5.30 7.49 7.61
N LYS A 107 6.18 6.50 7.71
CA LYS A 107 6.30 5.68 8.93
C LYS A 107 6.86 6.53 10.08
N VAL A 108 6.16 6.55 11.22
CA VAL A 108 6.60 7.22 12.45
C VAL A 108 6.37 6.28 13.65
N GLY A 109 7.45 5.70 14.16
CA GLY A 109 7.36 4.69 15.23
C GLY A 109 6.48 3.52 14.78
N ASP A 110 5.40 3.25 15.52
CA ASP A 110 4.41 2.21 15.21
C ASP A 110 3.21 2.71 14.41
N THR A 111 3.19 3.98 14.01
CA THR A 111 2.11 4.62 13.25
C THR A 111 2.54 4.97 11.82
N PHE A 112 1.58 5.46 11.03
CA PHE A 112 1.85 6.16 9.76
C PHE A 112 1.19 7.54 9.77
N VAL A 113 1.89 8.56 9.29
CA VAL A 113 1.23 9.77 8.81
C VAL A 113 0.71 9.48 7.41
N TRP A 114 -0.60 9.62 7.21
CA TRP A 114 -1.25 9.53 5.92
C TRP A 114 -1.52 10.94 5.42
N GLY A 115 -1.01 11.27 4.24
CA GLY A 115 -1.30 12.50 3.53
C GLY A 115 -1.94 12.18 2.18
N TRP A 116 -2.96 12.93 1.82
CA TRP A 116 -3.65 12.80 0.55
C TRP A 116 -3.76 14.16 -0.14
N VAL A 117 -3.52 14.17 -1.44
CA VAL A 117 -3.75 15.34 -2.29
C VAL A 117 -4.52 14.93 -3.55
N GLY A 118 -5.62 15.62 -3.80
CA GLY A 118 -6.43 15.50 -5.00
C GLY A 118 -6.68 16.86 -5.63
N GLU A 119 -7.33 16.85 -6.79
CA GLU A 119 -7.71 18.05 -7.52
C GLU A 119 -9.17 17.94 -7.95
N HIS A 120 -9.93 19.01 -7.75
CA HIS A 120 -11.27 19.14 -8.31
C HIS A 120 -11.53 20.57 -8.80
N LYS A 121 -11.91 20.71 -10.07
CA LYS A 121 -12.24 22.00 -10.72
C LYS A 121 -11.13 23.06 -10.61
N GLY A 122 -9.88 22.64 -10.84
CA GLY A 122 -8.66 23.44 -10.77
C GLY A 122 -8.22 23.79 -9.36
N LYS A 123 -8.83 23.19 -8.32
CA LYS A 123 -8.52 23.51 -6.91
C LYS A 123 -7.89 22.30 -6.22
N PRO A 124 -6.80 22.49 -5.45
CA PRO A 124 -6.22 21.42 -4.66
C PRO A 124 -7.13 21.10 -3.48
N LEU A 125 -7.23 19.82 -3.17
CA LEU A 125 -7.84 19.30 -1.95
C LEU A 125 -6.75 18.53 -1.21
N VAL A 126 -6.60 18.80 0.09
CA VAL A 126 -5.53 18.22 0.91
C VAL A 126 -6.14 17.69 2.19
N ALA A 127 -5.80 16.45 2.53
CA ALA A 127 -6.23 15.80 3.75
C ALA A 127 -5.08 15.07 4.43
N SER A 128 -5.16 14.91 5.75
CA SER A 128 -4.17 14.14 6.50
C SER A 128 -4.75 13.46 7.73
N ALA A 129 -4.13 12.34 8.12
CA ALA A 129 -4.45 11.56 9.30
C ALA A 129 -3.18 10.99 9.93
N THR A 130 -3.28 10.57 11.19
CA THR A 130 -2.39 9.55 11.76
C THR A 130 -3.13 8.22 11.73
N LEU A 131 -2.46 7.18 11.24
CA LEU A 131 -2.98 5.82 11.17
C LEU A 131 -2.31 4.94 12.23
N GLU A 132 -3.14 4.20 12.94
CA GLU A 132 -2.74 3.19 13.92
C GLU A 132 -3.09 1.81 13.42
N LYS A 133 -2.27 0.81 13.77
CA LYS A 133 -2.55 -0.56 13.39
C LYS A 133 -3.82 -1.05 14.09
N ALA A 134 -4.72 -1.67 13.34
CA ALA A 134 -5.88 -2.35 13.92
C ALA A 134 -5.40 -3.45 14.88
N LYS A 135 -6.11 -3.58 16.01
CA LYS A 135 -5.86 -4.64 17.00
C LYS A 135 -6.45 -5.97 16.56
#